data_AF-A0A7S3SED4-F1
#
_entry.id   AF-A0A7S3SED4-F1
#
_cell.length_a   1.000
_cell.length_b   1.000
_cell.length_c   1.000
_cell.angle_alpha   90.00
_cell.angle_beta   90.00
_cell.angle_gamma   90.00
#
_symmetry.space_group_name_H-M   'P 1'
#
loop_
_entity.id
_entity.type
_entity.pdbx_description
1 polymer ?
#
loop_
_entity_poly.entity_id
_entity_poly.type
_entity_poly.pdbx_seq_one_letter_code
_entity_poly.pdbx_strand_id
1 'polypeptide(L)'
;EAHAERGASGELRLRLVRLQKDLPLLSGAELSAARRTLHSGWATLRQWEERMRDDILASAEVICSTLIGAGSESLCGRTFPLVVIDEATQATEPRASIALALARGRVVLVGDPQQLPPTTLSEEARRAGLAVSLFERALAAGVAPVVLTTQYRMHPLLAAFSSAAFYRGALTNGADPASRLPPPRWPSRRPLLFVDAAGRRGGERAAPGGVSVLNHTEARAVADVVARVCGREGGAAPSDVGVVSPYLGQVALLKQLLAKQGREEARQARAGGGGSGGGTGPSGGDADGGVGGGEGGGGGGGRGAGGGRSQGGAFAAADATLSEEAVEVRTVDGFQGREKELIVFSAVRSNGRGAVGFLADHRRLNVALTRA
;
A
#
# COMPACT_ATOMS: atom_id res chain seq x y z
N GLU A 1 13.96 -36.32 4.30
CA GLU A 1 15.23 -35.56 4.36
C GLU A 1 15.01 -34.05 4.47
N ALA A 2 14.21 -33.42 3.59
CA ALA A 2 13.98 -31.96 3.60
C ALA A 2 13.55 -31.34 4.97
N HIS A 3 12.80 -32.06 5.81
CA HIS A 3 12.43 -31.58 7.15
C HIS A 3 13.60 -31.55 8.14
N ALA A 4 14.55 -32.49 8.03
CA ALA A 4 15.75 -32.53 8.85
C ALA A 4 16.74 -31.43 8.42
N GLU A 5 16.86 -31.20 7.11
CA GLU A 5 17.68 -30.13 6.55
C GLU A 5 17.16 -28.73 6.91
N ARG A 6 15.84 -28.52 7.01
CA ARG A 6 15.25 -27.26 7.52
C ARG A 6 15.74 -26.93 8.94
N GLY A 7 15.69 -27.90 9.85
CA GLY A 7 16.14 -27.73 11.23
C GLY A 7 17.65 -27.46 11.30
N ALA A 8 18.44 -28.26 10.57
CA ALA A 8 19.89 -28.14 10.54
C ALA A 8 20.37 -26.81 9.91
N SER A 9 19.68 -26.32 8.87
CA SER A 9 19.98 -25.04 8.22
C SER A 9 19.83 -23.87 9.18
N GLY A 10 18.72 -23.84 9.94
CA GLY A 10 18.47 -22.81 10.95
C GLY A 10 19.54 -22.78 12.05
N GLU A 11 19.91 -23.94 12.57
CA GLU A 11 20.96 -24.06 13.59
C GLU A 11 22.33 -23.62 13.07
N LEU A 12 22.72 -24.07 11.88
CA LEU A 12 23.97 -23.68 11.23
C LEU A 12 24.02 -22.17 11.01
N ARG A 13 22.94 -21.57 10.52
CA ARG A 13 22.85 -20.11 10.29
C ARG A 13 23.05 -19.32 11.59
N LEU A 14 22.39 -19.73 12.67
CA LEU A 14 22.57 -19.09 13.99
C LEU A 14 24.01 -19.18 14.48
N ARG A 15 24.64 -20.35 14.32
CA ARG A 15 26.04 -20.57 14.68
C ARG A 15 27.00 -19.68 13.87
N LEU A 16 26.79 -19.57 12.57
CA LEU A 16 27.62 -18.72 11.69
C LEU A 16 27.45 -17.24 12.01
N VAL A 17 26.22 -16.77 12.25
CA VAL A 17 25.95 -15.38 12.67
C VAL A 17 26.65 -15.06 13.99
N ARG A 18 26.62 -15.99 14.96
CA ARG A 18 27.32 -15.82 16.23
C ARG A 18 28.84 -15.75 16.03
N LEU A 19 29.41 -16.70 15.29
CA LEU A 19 30.85 -16.72 14.98
C LEU A 19 31.31 -15.46 14.23
N GLN A 20 30.46 -14.91 13.35
CA GLN A 20 30.74 -13.66 12.64
C GLN A 20 30.76 -12.45 13.58
N LYS A 21 29.89 -12.41 14.59
CA LYS A 21 29.90 -11.36 15.63
C LYS A 21 31.13 -11.44 16.52
N ASP A 22 31.57 -12.64 16.86
CA ASP A 22 32.72 -12.88 17.74
C ASP A 22 34.07 -12.71 17.01
N LEU A 23 34.06 -12.65 15.67
CA LEU A 23 35.24 -12.55 14.81
C LEU A 23 36.25 -11.43 15.21
N PRO A 24 35.82 -10.21 15.62
CA PRO A 24 36.74 -9.16 16.07
C PRO A 24 37.49 -9.46 17.37
N LEU A 25 37.01 -10.44 18.16
CA LEU A 25 37.62 -10.84 19.43
C LEU A 25 38.72 -11.90 19.25
N LEU A 26 38.89 -12.43 18.04
CA LEU A 26 39.80 -13.54 17.74
C LEU A 26 41.11 -13.05 17.12
N SER A 27 42.20 -13.78 17.35
CA SER A 27 43.51 -13.47 16.76
C SER A 27 44.26 -14.72 16.29
N GLY A 28 45.31 -14.54 15.49
CA GLY A 28 46.22 -15.60 15.06
C GLY A 28 45.54 -16.82 14.41
N ALA A 29 45.83 -18.00 14.93
CA ALA A 29 45.33 -19.28 14.40
C ALA A 29 43.80 -19.42 14.54
N GLU A 30 43.22 -18.91 15.64
CA GLU A 30 41.78 -18.97 15.90
C GLU A 30 40.99 -18.13 14.91
N LEU A 31 41.47 -16.91 14.63
CA LEU A 31 40.88 -16.05 13.60
C LEU A 31 40.91 -16.72 12.22
N SER A 32 42.03 -17.36 11.88
CA SER A 32 42.20 -18.06 10.60
C SER A 32 41.26 -19.27 10.47
N ALA A 33 41.06 -20.02 11.56
CA ALA A 33 40.11 -21.13 11.61
C ALA A 33 38.66 -20.64 11.51
N ALA A 34 38.30 -19.59 12.26
CA ALA A 34 36.97 -19.00 12.22
C ALA A 34 36.60 -18.50 10.81
N ARG A 35 37.52 -17.85 10.10
CA ARG A 35 37.31 -17.41 8.71
C ARG A 35 37.04 -18.58 7.76
N ARG A 36 37.78 -19.70 7.89
CA ARG A 36 37.54 -20.91 7.08
C ARG A 36 36.17 -21.50 7.36
N THR A 37 35.80 -21.62 8.64
CA THR A 37 34.48 -22.13 9.06
C THR A 37 33.35 -21.24 8.57
N LEU A 38 33.49 -19.92 8.62
CA LEU A 38 32.51 -19.00 8.04
C LEU A 38 32.38 -19.21 6.54
N HIS A 39 33.50 -19.27 5.81
CA HIS A 39 33.47 -19.44 4.37
C HIS A 39 32.79 -20.77 3.95
N SER A 40 33.22 -21.90 4.52
CA SER A 40 32.64 -23.20 4.21
C SER A 40 31.20 -23.32 4.71
N GLY A 41 30.90 -22.84 5.91
CA GLY A 41 29.56 -22.87 6.47
C GLY A 41 28.56 -22.06 5.67
N TRP A 42 28.92 -20.84 5.24
CA TRP A 42 28.05 -20.04 4.36
C TRP A 42 27.88 -20.67 2.98
N ALA A 43 28.91 -21.36 2.45
CA ALA A 43 28.79 -22.10 1.20
C ALA A 43 27.82 -23.29 1.32
N THR A 44 27.94 -24.08 2.40
CA THR A 44 27.00 -25.18 2.70
C THR A 44 25.57 -24.66 2.87
N LEU A 45 25.39 -23.57 3.61
CA LEU A 45 24.06 -22.99 3.84
C LEU A 45 23.41 -22.56 2.52
N ARG A 46 24.15 -21.90 1.62
CA ARG A 46 23.66 -21.55 0.29
C ARG A 46 23.24 -22.78 -0.51
N GLN A 47 24.06 -23.83 -0.52
CA GLN A 47 23.71 -25.08 -1.22
C GLN A 47 22.46 -25.75 -0.66
N TRP A 48 22.27 -25.71 0.67
CA TRP A 48 21.05 -26.22 1.29
C TRP A 48 19.84 -25.36 0.92
N GLU A 49 19.93 -24.04 1.04
CA GLU A 49 18.86 -23.11 0.67
C GLU A 49 18.48 -23.25 -0.82
N GLU A 50 19.45 -23.42 -1.72
CA GLU A 50 19.23 -23.67 -3.16
C GLU A 50 18.47 -24.98 -3.40
N ARG A 51 18.92 -26.10 -2.81
CA ARG A 51 18.25 -27.40 -2.93
C ARG A 51 16.82 -27.35 -2.40
N MET A 52 16.64 -26.80 -1.21
CA MET A 52 15.32 -26.67 -0.59
C MET A 52 14.38 -25.83 -1.46
N ARG A 53 14.89 -24.75 -2.06
CA ARG A 53 14.14 -23.93 -3.02
C ARG A 53 13.77 -24.74 -4.27
N ASP A 54 14.72 -25.49 -4.82
CA ASP A 54 14.47 -26.30 -6.03
C ASP A 54 13.45 -27.41 -5.79
N ASP A 55 13.49 -28.06 -4.63
CA ASP A 55 12.51 -29.07 -4.21
C ASP A 55 11.11 -28.47 -4.05
N ILE A 56 11.01 -27.29 -3.43
CA ILE A 56 9.74 -26.57 -3.29
C ILE A 56 9.21 -26.18 -4.68
N LEU A 57 10.05 -25.63 -5.55
CA LEU A 57 9.63 -25.22 -6.90
C LEU A 57 9.27 -26.42 -7.78
N ALA A 58 9.95 -27.56 -7.62
CA ALA A 58 9.66 -28.78 -8.38
C ALA A 58 8.37 -29.48 -7.93
N SER A 59 8.01 -29.36 -6.65
CA SER A 59 6.79 -29.94 -6.08
C SER A 59 5.57 -29.01 -6.14
N ALA A 60 5.77 -27.72 -6.43
CA ALA A 60 4.69 -26.74 -6.53
C ALA A 60 3.81 -26.99 -7.77
N GLU A 61 2.50 -27.06 -7.56
CA GLU A 61 1.51 -27.12 -8.64
C GLU A 61 1.36 -25.76 -9.35
N VAL A 62 1.54 -24.67 -8.61
CA VAL A 62 1.46 -23.28 -9.10
C VAL A 62 2.61 -22.47 -8.51
N ILE A 63 3.29 -21.70 -9.36
CA ILE A 63 4.31 -20.73 -8.94
C ILE A 63 3.81 -19.33 -9.28
N CYS A 64 3.63 -18.51 -8.25
CA CYS A 64 3.24 -17.10 -8.38
C CYS A 64 4.48 -16.21 -8.30
N SER A 65 4.58 -15.24 -9.22
CA SER A 65 5.67 -14.28 -9.25
C SER A 65 5.21 -12.98 -9.91
N THR A 66 5.93 -11.89 -9.65
CA THR A 66 5.81 -10.69 -10.47
C THR A 66 6.47 -10.91 -11.83
N LEU A 67 6.12 -10.11 -12.84
CA LEU A 67 6.75 -10.22 -14.17
C LEU A 67 8.28 -10.09 -14.14
N ILE A 68 8.82 -9.21 -13.30
CA ILE A 68 10.28 -9.09 -13.11
C ILE A 68 10.83 -10.29 -12.34
N GLY A 69 10.13 -10.73 -11.29
CA GLY A 69 10.53 -11.90 -10.49
C GLY A 69 10.52 -13.21 -11.29
N ALA A 70 9.75 -13.28 -12.38
CA ALA A 70 9.77 -14.40 -13.32
C ALA A 70 11.16 -14.60 -13.95
N GLY A 71 11.95 -13.53 -14.08
CA GLY A 71 13.34 -13.57 -14.55
C GLY A 71 14.37 -13.85 -13.45
N SER A 72 13.95 -14.26 -12.25
CA SER A 72 14.87 -14.56 -11.16
C SER A 72 15.71 -15.82 -11.43
N GLU A 73 16.90 -15.87 -10.85
CA GLU A 73 17.80 -17.04 -10.95
C GLU A 73 17.12 -18.34 -10.50
N SER A 74 16.23 -18.27 -9.51
CA SER A 74 15.43 -19.40 -9.03
C SER A 74 14.57 -20.07 -10.11
N LEU A 75 14.19 -19.33 -11.15
CA LEU A 75 13.37 -19.82 -12.27
C LEU A 75 14.17 -19.99 -13.56
N CYS A 76 15.48 -19.71 -13.53
CA CYS A 76 16.35 -19.86 -14.69
C CYS A 76 16.33 -21.31 -15.21
N GLY A 77 16.19 -21.47 -16.52
CA GLY A 77 16.13 -22.78 -17.17
C GLY A 77 14.83 -23.56 -16.98
N ARG A 78 13.90 -23.07 -16.15
CA ARG A 78 12.57 -23.69 -16.00
C ARG A 78 11.64 -23.23 -17.13
N THR A 79 10.71 -24.11 -17.50
CA THR A 79 9.64 -23.79 -18.45
C THR A 79 8.31 -24.32 -17.94
N PHE A 80 7.22 -23.66 -18.32
CA PHE A 80 5.88 -23.95 -17.85
C PHE A 80 4.95 -24.25 -19.03
N PRO A 81 4.11 -25.31 -18.93
CA PRO A 81 3.15 -25.64 -19.97
C PRO A 81 2.01 -24.61 -20.08
N LEU A 82 1.76 -23.85 -19.00
CA LEU A 82 0.78 -22.79 -18.92
C LEU A 82 1.39 -21.60 -18.17
N VAL A 83 1.32 -20.41 -18.77
CA VAL A 83 1.64 -19.14 -18.10
C VAL A 83 0.38 -18.27 -18.13
N VAL A 84 -0.04 -17.83 -16.94
CA VAL A 84 -1.15 -16.87 -16.79
C VAL A 84 -0.55 -15.54 -16.36
N ILE A 85 -0.83 -14.48 -17.12
CA ILE A 85 -0.43 -13.12 -16.79
C ILE A 85 -1.69 -12.35 -16.43
N ASP A 86 -1.88 -12.09 -15.13
CA ASP A 86 -2.95 -11.23 -14.63
C ASP A 86 -2.53 -9.75 -14.70
N GLU A 87 -3.52 -8.86 -14.77
CA GLU A 87 -3.34 -7.41 -14.97
C GLU A 87 -2.41 -7.08 -16.16
N ALA A 88 -2.49 -7.88 -17.24
CA ALA A 88 -1.61 -7.81 -18.40
C ALA A 88 -1.66 -6.46 -19.12
N THR A 89 -2.76 -5.70 -18.98
CA THR A 89 -2.92 -4.36 -19.55
C THR A 89 -2.10 -3.28 -18.82
N GLN A 90 -1.67 -3.53 -17.59
CA GLN A 90 -0.77 -2.63 -16.85
C GLN A 90 0.72 -2.90 -17.11
N ALA A 91 1.06 -3.99 -17.78
CA ALA A 91 2.43 -4.36 -18.05
C ALA A 91 2.89 -3.79 -19.39
N THR A 92 4.06 -3.15 -19.40
CA THR A 92 4.74 -2.90 -20.68
C THR A 92 5.06 -4.24 -21.32
N GLU A 93 5.01 -4.29 -22.64
CA GLU A 93 5.29 -5.53 -23.36
C GLU A 93 6.66 -6.16 -23.02
N PRO A 94 7.77 -5.41 -22.88
CA PRO A 94 9.05 -5.97 -22.44
C PRO A 94 9.02 -6.61 -21.03
N ARG A 95 8.13 -6.15 -20.15
CA ARG A 95 7.94 -6.78 -18.84
C ARG A 95 7.16 -8.08 -18.99
N ALA A 96 6.08 -8.08 -19.77
CA ALA A 96 5.30 -9.29 -20.03
C ALA A 96 6.13 -10.38 -20.70
N SER A 97 7.07 -10.01 -21.59
CA SER A 97 7.92 -10.98 -22.29
C SER A 97 8.84 -11.80 -21.38
N ILE A 98 9.15 -11.32 -20.18
CA ILE A 98 9.93 -12.09 -19.20
C ILE A 98 9.16 -13.36 -18.80
N ALA A 99 7.87 -13.23 -18.52
CA ALA A 99 7.02 -14.38 -18.20
C ALA A 99 6.74 -15.23 -19.44
N LEU A 100 6.60 -14.62 -20.62
CA LEU A 100 6.44 -15.38 -21.89
C LEU A 100 7.65 -16.27 -22.19
N ALA A 101 8.87 -15.84 -21.87
CA ALA A 101 10.07 -16.62 -22.09
C ALA A 101 10.08 -17.94 -21.31
N LEU A 102 9.28 -18.04 -20.25
CA LEU A 102 9.09 -19.27 -19.48
C LEU A 102 7.99 -20.17 -20.06
N ALA A 103 7.18 -19.69 -21.01
CA ALA A 103 6.06 -20.45 -21.55
C ALA A 103 6.52 -21.45 -22.63
N ARG A 104 6.12 -22.73 -22.48
CA ARG A 104 6.34 -23.80 -23.48
C ARG A 104 5.08 -24.18 -24.25
N GLY A 105 3.90 -23.78 -23.76
CA GLY A 105 2.61 -24.19 -24.32
C GLY A 105 1.65 -23.02 -24.43
N ARG A 106 0.70 -22.96 -23.51
CA ARG A 106 -0.39 -21.98 -23.52
C ARG A 106 -0.04 -20.75 -22.71
N VAL A 107 -0.47 -19.59 -23.20
CA VAL A 107 -0.41 -18.33 -22.48
C VAL A 107 -1.83 -17.79 -22.35
N VAL A 108 -2.20 -17.38 -21.14
CA VAL A 108 -3.46 -16.69 -20.87
C VAL A 108 -3.13 -15.29 -20.39
N LEU A 109 -3.63 -14.28 -21.10
CA LEU A 109 -3.52 -12.89 -20.70
C LEU A 109 -4.86 -12.47 -20.11
N VAL A 110 -4.86 -12.06 -18.85
CA VAL A 110 -6.03 -11.51 -18.16
C VAL A 110 -5.77 -10.02 -17.93
N GLY A 111 -6.75 -9.19 -18.27
CA GLY A 111 -6.63 -7.75 -18.16
C GLY A 111 -7.84 -7.03 -18.72
N ASP A 112 -7.90 -5.74 -18.45
CA ASP A 112 -8.98 -4.87 -18.90
C ASP A 112 -8.41 -3.63 -19.63
N PRO A 113 -8.64 -3.50 -20.95
CA PRO A 113 -8.14 -2.37 -21.72
C PRO A 113 -8.86 -1.05 -21.41
N GLN A 114 -9.94 -1.08 -20.62
CA GLN A 114 -10.65 0.10 -20.11
C GLN A 114 -10.16 0.55 -18.72
N GLN A 115 -9.17 -0.15 -18.14
CA GLN A 115 -8.48 0.23 -16.90
C GLN A 115 -7.04 0.70 -17.18
N LEU A 116 -6.17 0.84 -16.17
CA LEU A 116 -4.90 1.56 -16.34
C LEU A 116 -3.98 0.91 -17.38
N PRO A 117 -3.37 1.72 -18.27
CA PRO A 117 -2.29 1.27 -19.13
C PRO A 117 -0.97 1.13 -18.34
N PRO A 118 0.11 0.65 -18.99
CA PRO A 118 1.42 0.64 -18.38
C PRO A 118 1.95 2.03 -18.04
N THR A 119 2.47 2.17 -16.81
CA THR A 119 3.11 3.42 -16.37
C THR A 119 4.43 3.66 -17.11
N THR A 120 4.42 4.62 -18.04
CA THR A 120 5.59 5.05 -18.80
C THR A 120 5.93 6.50 -18.44
N LEU A 121 7.10 6.70 -17.79
CA LEU A 121 7.52 8.03 -17.32
C LEU A 121 8.07 8.92 -18.45
N SER A 122 8.74 8.32 -19.43
CA SER A 122 9.27 9.06 -20.59
C SER A 122 8.15 9.31 -21.60
N GLU A 123 7.88 10.59 -21.86
CA GLU A 123 6.91 10.99 -22.86
C GLU A 123 7.29 10.51 -24.27
N GLU A 124 8.59 10.54 -24.57
CA GLU A 124 9.13 10.03 -25.83
C GLU A 124 8.86 8.52 -25.98
N ALA A 125 9.20 7.72 -24.96
CA ALA A 125 8.96 6.28 -24.98
C ALA A 125 7.47 5.95 -25.05
N ARG A 126 6.62 6.73 -24.38
CA ARG A 126 5.16 6.61 -24.45
C ARG A 126 4.66 6.83 -25.87
N ARG A 127 5.12 7.89 -26.54
CA ARG A 127 4.78 8.20 -27.95
C ARG A 127 5.33 7.15 -28.92
N ALA A 128 6.47 6.55 -28.60
CA ALA A 128 7.05 5.44 -29.35
C ALA A 128 6.32 4.09 -29.12
N GLY A 129 5.28 4.05 -28.28
CA GLY A 129 4.42 2.88 -28.11
C GLY A 129 4.71 2.02 -26.87
N LEU A 130 5.63 2.41 -25.98
CA LEU A 130 5.94 1.62 -24.78
C LEU A 130 4.76 1.51 -23.79
N ALA A 131 3.78 2.41 -23.90
CA ALA A 131 2.53 2.36 -23.13
C ALA A 131 1.44 1.48 -23.77
N VAL A 132 1.73 0.79 -24.88
CA VAL A 132 0.85 -0.24 -25.43
C VAL A 132 1.23 -1.56 -24.78
N SER A 133 0.28 -2.18 -24.09
CA SER A 133 0.50 -3.49 -23.46
C SER A 133 0.52 -4.62 -24.49
N LEU A 134 1.13 -5.76 -24.13
CA LEU A 134 1.06 -6.98 -24.93
C LEU A 134 -0.40 -7.41 -25.16
N PHE A 135 -1.26 -7.24 -24.16
CA PHE A 135 -2.69 -7.53 -24.23
C PHE A 135 -3.37 -6.68 -25.32
N GLU A 136 -3.19 -5.36 -25.29
CA GLU A 136 -3.76 -4.45 -26.30
C GLU A 136 -3.21 -4.75 -27.70
N ARG A 137 -1.92 -5.08 -27.80
CA ARG A 137 -1.32 -5.49 -29.08
C ARG A 137 -1.89 -6.79 -29.60
N ALA A 138 -2.17 -7.78 -28.74
CA ALA A 138 -2.81 -9.03 -29.12
C ALA A 138 -4.24 -8.81 -29.64
N LEU A 139 -5.01 -7.94 -28.97
CA LEU A 139 -6.34 -7.54 -29.45
C LEU A 139 -6.26 -6.88 -30.83
N ALA A 140 -5.33 -5.95 -31.03
CA ALA A 140 -5.12 -5.29 -32.32
C ALA A 140 -4.69 -6.26 -33.44
N ALA A 141 -4.00 -7.35 -33.07
CA ALA A 141 -3.63 -8.43 -33.97
C ALA A 141 -4.78 -9.41 -34.28
N GLY A 142 -5.97 -9.19 -33.73
CA GLY A 142 -7.17 -10.00 -33.99
C GLY A 142 -7.37 -11.18 -33.03
N VAL A 143 -6.63 -11.25 -31.91
CA VAL A 143 -6.92 -12.24 -30.87
C VAL A 143 -8.26 -11.91 -30.24
N ALA A 144 -9.23 -12.82 -30.37
CA ALA A 144 -10.57 -12.64 -29.82
C ALA A 144 -10.54 -12.77 -28.28
N PRO A 145 -10.95 -11.73 -27.53
CA PRO A 145 -11.03 -11.81 -26.08
C PRO A 145 -12.27 -12.59 -25.63
N VAL A 146 -12.15 -13.29 -24.52
CA VAL A 146 -13.30 -13.74 -23.74
C VAL A 146 -13.65 -12.62 -22.76
N VAL A 147 -14.84 -12.05 -22.89
CA VAL A 147 -15.30 -10.94 -22.03
C VAL A 147 -16.19 -11.49 -20.93
N LEU A 148 -15.86 -11.19 -19.67
CA LEU A 148 -16.71 -11.48 -18.51
C LEU A 148 -17.62 -10.27 -18.26
N THR A 149 -18.94 -10.45 -18.33
CA THR A 149 -19.91 -9.35 -18.28
C THR A 149 -20.63 -9.20 -16.95
N THR A 150 -20.62 -10.22 -16.09
CA THR A 150 -21.30 -10.16 -14.79
C THR A 150 -20.35 -9.64 -13.71
N GLN A 151 -20.70 -8.52 -13.07
CA GLN A 151 -19.95 -7.94 -11.96
C GLN A 151 -20.58 -8.33 -10.61
N TYR A 152 -19.75 -8.64 -9.61
CA TYR A 152 -20.16 -9.09 -8.27
C TYR A 152 -19.69 -8.16 -7.14
N ARG A 153 -18.96 -7.09 -7.47
CA ARG A 153 -18.32 -6.20 -6.49
C ARG A 153 -19.30 -5.14 -6.01
N MET A 154 -19.73 -4.27 -6.93
CA MET A 154 -20.42 -3.02 -6.64
C MET A 154 -21.92 -3.19 -6.50
N HIS A 155 -22.55 -2.29 -5.72
CA HIS A 155 -23.99 -2.03 -5.82
C HIS A 155 -24.36 -1.61 -7.27
N PRO A 156 -25.49 -2.05 -7.85
CA PRO A 156 -25.83 -1.73 -9.25
C PRO A 156 -25.84 -0.24 -9.61
N LEU A 157 -26.24 0.62 -8.67
CA LEU A 157 -26.19 2.07 -8.82
C LEU A 157 -24.76 2.59 -9.11
N LEU A 158 -23.75 2.02 -8.46
CA LEU A 158 -22.34 2.40 -8.65
C LEU A 158 -21.81 1.87 -9.99
N ALA A 159 -22.14 0.61 -10.32
CA ALA A 159 -21.72 -0.02 -11.57
C ALA A 159 -22.32 0.63 -12.82
N ALA A 160 -23.52 1.23 -12.72
CA ALA A 160 -24.29 1.75 -13.85
C ALA A 160 -23.51 2.77 -14.70
N PHE A 161 -22.82 3.73 -14.07
CA PHE A 161 -22.04 4.73 -14.80
C PHE A 161 -20.89 4.07 -15.56
N SER A 162 -20.08 3.25 -14.89
CA SER A 162 -18.93 2.61 -15.52
C SER A 162 -19.34 1.67 -16.65
N SER A 163 -20.41 0.88 -16.45
CA SER A 163 -20.98 0.01 -17.49
C SER A 163 -21.33 0.82 -18.74
N ALA A 164 -22.09 1.90 -18.60
CA ALA A 164 -22.50 2.74 -19.73
C ALA A 164 -21.31 3.45 -20.40
N ALA A 165 -20.43 4.07 -19.62
CA ALA A 165 -19.37 4.94 -20.11
C ALA A 165 -18.19 4.18 -20.74
N PHE A 166 -17.80 3.03 -20.19
CA PHE A 166 -16.57 2.31 -20.58
C PHE A 166 -16.84 0.97 -21.25
N TYR A 167 -17.98 0.34 -20.97
CA TYR A 167 -18.30 -1.02 -21.42
C TYR A 167 -19.56 -1.09 -22.29
N ARG A 168 -20.02 0.04 -22.85
CA ARG A 168 -21.19 0.13 -23.75
C ARG A 168 -22.48 -0.46 -23.15
N GLY A 169 -22.61 -0.41 -21.82
CA GLY A 169 -23.76 -0.97 -21.09
C GLY A 169 -23.75 -2.49 -20.98
N ALA A 170 -22.66 -3.17 -21.33
CA ALA A 170 -22.60 -4.63 -21.35
C ALA A 170 -22.50 -5.29 -19.97
N LEU A 171 -22.15 -4.54 -18.92
CA LEU A 171 -22.01 -5.13 -17.58
C LEU A 171 -23.37 -5.39 -16.93
N THR A 172 -23.58 -6.62 -16.47
CA THR A 172 -24.73 -7.06 -15.68
C THR A 172 -24.34 -7.21 -14.21
N ASN A 173 -25.31 -7.17 -13.30
CA ASN A 173 -25.05 -7.25 -11.86
C ASN A 173 -25.40 -8.64 -11.32
N GLY A 174 -24.42 -9.29 -10.68
CA GLY A 174 -24.60 -10.56 -9.97
C GLY A 174 -24.72 -10.39 -8.45
N ALA A 175 -24.39 -9.22 -7.91
CA ALA A 175 -24.55 -8.91 -6.49
C ALA A 175 -25.99 -8.50 -6.15
N ASP A 176 -26.50 -8.99 -5.01
CA ASP A 176 -27.78 -8.53 -4.45
C ASP A 176 -27.65 -7.08 -3.96
N PRO A 177 -28.45 -6.12 -4.46
CA PRO A 177 -28.47 -4.74 -3.96
C PRO A 177 -28.61 -4.64 -2.44
N ALA A 178 -29.39 -5.54 -1.82
CA ALA A 178 -29.61 -5.54 -0.38
C ALA A 178 -28.34 -5.90 0.42
N SER A 179 -27.38 -6.57 -0.23
CA SER A 179 -26.07 -6.92 0.34
C SER A 179 -25.00 -5.82 0.16
N ARG A 180 -25.38 -4.67 -0.42
CA ARG A 180 -24.49 -3.54 -0.72
C ARG A 180 -25.08 -2.20 -0.27
N LEU A 181 -25.72 -2.21 0.90
CA LEU A 181 -26.31 -1.01 1.49
C LEU A 181 -25.24 -0.11 2.12
N PRO A 182 -25.44 1.22 2.10
CA PRO A 182 -24.52 2.13 2.75
C PRO A 182 -24.54 1.99 4.29
N PRO A 183 -23.49 2.45 4.99
CA PRO A 183 -23.42 2.36 6.45
C PRO A 183 -24.53 3.17 7.17
N PRO A 184 -24.87 2.84 8.43
CA PRO A 184 -25.99 3.45 9.18
C PRO A 184 -26.05 4.98 9.21
N ARG A 185 -24.90 5.68 9.18
CA ARG A 185 -24.82 7.16 9.21
C ARG A 185 -24.71 7.80 7.84
N TRP A 186 -24.98 7.04 6.77
CA TRP A 186 -25.01 7.58 5.43
C TRP A 186 -26.22 8.50 5.23
N PRO A 187 -26.07 9.66 4.57
CA PRO A 187 -27.14 10.65 4.46
C PRO A 187 -28.30 10.25 3.54
N SER A 188 -28.23 9.10 2.87
CA SER A 188 -29.28 8.62 1.98
C SER A 188 -29.36 7.10 1.95
N ARG A 189 -30.36 6.53 1.26
CA ARG A 189 -30.40 5.08 0.97
C ARG A 189 -29.59 4.68 -0.27
N ARG A 190 -29.08 5.66 -1.03
CA ARG A 190 -28.24 5.40 -2.21
C ARG A 190 -26.79 5.32 -1.77
N PRO A 191 -26.02 4.27 -2.15
CA PRO A 191 -24.63 4.11 -1.74
C PRO A 191 -23.66 5.01 -2.53
N LEU A 192 -24.09 6.22 -2.87
CA LEU A 192 -23.29 7.23 -3.56
C LEU A 192 -23.58 8.60 -2.94
N LEU A 193 -22.51 9.32 -2.63
CA LEU A 193 -22.57 10.68 -2.08
C LEU A 193 -21.51 11.54 -2.77
N PHE A 194 -21.94 12.65 -3.36
CA PHE A 194 -21.05 13.68 -3.84
C PHE A 194 -21.01 14.82 -2.82
N VAL A 195 -19.84 15.11 -2.24
CA VAL A 195 -19.65 16.18 -1.26
C VAL A 195 -19.00 17.36 -1.96
N ASP A 196 -19.75 18.43 -2.17
CA ASP A 196 -19.20 19.67 -2.71
C ASP A 196 -18.32 20.37 -1.66
N ALA A 197 -17.03 20.49 -1.98
CA ALA A 197 -16.02 21.14 -1.15
C ALA A 197 -15.75 22.61 -1.58
N ALA A 198 -16.33 23.08 -2.69
CA ALA A 198 -16.05 24.40 -3.27
C ALA A 198 -16.47 25.57 -2.36
N GLY A 199 -17.44 25.35 -1.46
CA GLY A 199 -17.92 26.35 -0.50
C GLY A 199 -17.01 26.60 0.71
N ARG A 200 -15.94 25.83 0.93
CA ARG A 200 -15.04 26.03 2.09
C ARG A 200 -13.74 26.75 1.66
N ARG A 201 -13.32 27.78 2.41
CA ARG A 201 -12.15 28.62 2.08
C ARG A 201 -10.89 27.78 1.87
N GLY A 202 -10.31 27.85 0.68
CA GLY A 202 -9.05 27.19 0.31
C GLY A 202 -9.22 26.32 -0.92
N GLY A 203 -8.45 26.60 -1.97
CA GLY A 203 -8.42 25.80 -3.21
C GLY A 203 -7.16 24.95 -3.32
N GLU A 204 -6.93 24.41 -4.52
CA GLU A 204 -5.72 23.65 -4.83
C GLU A 204 -4.45 24.48 -4.56
N ARG A 205 -3.42 23.82 -4.04
CA ARG A 205 -2.10 24.41 -3.81
C ARG A 205 -1.03 23.44 -4.27
N ALA A 206 0.14 23.97 -4.62
CA ALA A 206 1.33 23.14 -4.79
C ALA A 206 1.69 22.48 -3.46
N ALA A 207 1.99 21.18 -3.50
CA ALA A 207 2.53 20.45 -2.37
C ALA A 207 3.98 20.89 -2.09
N PRO A 208 4.50 20.68 -0.86
CA PRO A 208 5.92 20.88 -0.57
C PRO A 208 6.80 20.16 -1.60
N GLY A 209 7.78 20.86 -2.16
CA GLY A 209 8.64 20.35 -3.24
C GLY A 209 8.10 20.58 -4.67
N GLY A 210 6.87 21.07 -4.84
CA GLY A 210 6.37 21.63 -6.12
C GLY A 210 5.94 20.64 -7.19
N VAL A 211 6.15 19.33 -7.01
CA VAL A 211 5.88 18.30 -8.04
C VAL A 211 4.45 17.74 -8.01
N SER A 212 3.68 18.04 -6.95
CA SER A 212 2.30 17.56 -6.77
C SER A 212 1.38 18.69 -6.33
N VAL A 213 0.07 18.47 -6.39
CA VAL A 213 -0.95 19.37 -5.82
C VAL A 213 -1.64 18.73 -4.62
N LEU A 214 -2.26 19.56 -3.80
CA LEU A 214 -3.09 19.17 -2.66
C LEU A 214 -4.23 20.17 -2.45
N ASN A 215 -5.23 19.76 -1.68
CA ASN A 215 -6.39 20.56 -1.32
C ASN A 215 -6.75 20.30 0.16
N HIS A 216 -6.43 21.26 1.02
CA HIS A 216 -6.67 21.17 2.46
C HIS A 216 -8.15 21.15 2.83
N THR A 217 -8.97 21.92 2.10
CA THR A 217 -10.42 21.98 2.30
C THR A 217 -11.04 20.62 2.09
N GLU A 218 -10.68 19.98 0.98
CA GLU A 218 -11.15 18.67 0.60
C GLU A 218 -10.59 17.58 1.53
N ALA A 219 -9.31 17.66 1.89
CA ALA A 219 -8.70 16.70 2.80
C ALA A 219 -9.37 16.70 4.19
N ARG A 220 -9.78 17.87 4.68
CA ARG A 220 -10.60 17.98 5.91
C ARG A 220 -11.99 17.39 5.72
N ALA A 221 -12.66 17.66 4.60
CA ALA A 221 -13.95 17.06 4.31
C ALA A 221 -13.89 15.52 4.27
N VAL A 222 -12.82 14.96 3.69
CA VAL A 222 -12.56 13.52 3.70
C VAL A 222 -12.38 13.00 5.13
N ALA A 223 -11.57 13.68 5.96
CA ALA A 223 -11.39 13.30 7.36
C ALA A 223 -12.73 13.32 8.13
N ASP A 224 -13.57 14.34 7.91
CA ASP A 224 -14.91 14.44 8.52
C ASP A 224 -15.82 13.27 8.10
N VAL A 225 -15.78 12.87 6.83
CA VAL A 225 -16.56 11.74 6.31
C VAL A 225 -16.07 10.43 6.94
N VAL A 226 -14.76 10.20 6.96
CA VAL A 226 -14.15 9.02 7.58
C VAL A 226 -14.50 8.95 9.07
N ALA A 227 -14.40 10.06 9.80
CA ALA A 227 -14.80 10.17 11.20
C ALA A 227 -16.24 9.69 11.43
N ARG A 228 -17.16 10.11 10.53
CA ARG A 228 -18.58 9.83 10.66
C ARG A 228 -18.92 8.37 10.39
N VAL A 229 -18.29 7.75 9.40
CA VAL A 229 -18.57 6.35 9.02
C VAL A 229 -17.82 5.34 9.90
N CYS A 230 -16.65 5.70 10.42
CA CYS A 230 -15.88 4.85 11.34
C CYS A 230 -16.19 5.11 12.82
N GLY A 231 -16.92 6.19 13.14
CA GLY A 231 -17.28 6.53 14.51
C GLY A 231 -18.23 5.50 15.15
N ARG A 232 -18.49 5.65 16.45
CA ARG A 232 -19.29 4.70 17.26
C ARG A 232 -20.64 4.29 16.66
N GLU A 233 -21.26 5.19 15.93
CA GLU A 233 -22.58 4.99 15.30
C GLU A 233 -22.48 4.79 13.78
N GLY A 234 -21.27 4.87 13.22
CA GLY A 234 -21.00 4.87 11.79
C GLY A 234 -21.07 3.48 11.15
N GLY A 235 -20.68 2.44 11.89
CA GLY A 235 -20.88 1.04 11.49
C GLY A 235 -19.88 0.47 10.48
N ALA A 236 -18.93 1.25 9.95
CA ALA A 236 -17.83 0.75 9.13
C ALA A 236 -16.57 0.57 9.98
N ALA A 237 -15.85 -0.54 9.82
CA ALA A 237 -14.52 -0.66 10.41
C ALA A 237 -13.53 0.20 9.60
N PRO A 238 -12.46 0.73 10.22
CA PRO A 238 -11.48 1.52 9.46
C PRO A 238 -10.81 0.70 8.34
N SER A 239 -10.66 -0.62 8.51
CA SER A 239 -10.20 -1.55 7.48
C SER A 239 -11.12 -1.62 6.25
N ASP A 240 -12.40 -1.30 6.41
CA ASP A 240 -13.42 -1.35 5.35
C ASP A 240 -13.39 -0.08 4.48
N VAL A 241 -12.61 0.93 4.88
CA VAL A 241 -12.56 2.23 4.22
C VAL A 241 -11.26 2.41 3.45
N GLY A 242 -11.40 2.75 2.17
CA GLY A 242 -10.32 3.20 1.30
C GLY A 242 -10.48 4.67 0.94
N VAL A 243 -9.39 5.43 1.03
CA VAL A 243 -9.33 6.82 0.55
C VAL A 243 -8.41 6.87 -0.65
N VAL A 244 -8.96 7.30 -1.79
CA VAL A 244 -8.26 7.32 -3.06
C VAL A 244 -8.11 8.76 -3.53
N SER A 245 -6.89 9.15 -3.92
CA SER A 245 -6.65 10.48 -4.50
C SER A 245 -5.57 10.43 -5.58
N PRO A 246 -5.72 11.14 -6.71
CA PRO A 246 -4.76 11.02 -7.81
C PRO A 246 -3.40 11.67 -7.54
N TYR A 247 -3.25 12.45 -6.48
CA TYR A 247 -2.05 13.24 -6.22
C TYR A 247 -1.33 12.79 -4.95
N LEU A 248 -0.03 12.47 -5.07
CA LEU A 248 0.80 12.04 -3.94
C LEU A 248 0.83 13.06 -2.80
N GLY A 249 0.83 14.36 -3.11
CA GLY A 249 0.74 15.43 -2.13
C GLY A 249 -0.55 15.39 -1.30
N GLN A 250 -1.68 15.06 -1.93
CA GLN A 250 -2.96 14.87 -1.23
C GLN A 250 -2.95 13.59 -0.40
N VAL A 251 -2.42 12.48 -0.93
CA VAL A 251 -2.28 11.22 -0.19
C VAL A 251 -1.46 11.41 1.08
N ALA A 252 -0.33 12.13 1.00
CA ALA A 252 0.49 12.43 2.17
C ALA A 252 -0.26 13.28 3.21
N LEU A 253 -0.98 14.32 2.77
CA LEU A 253 -1.79 15.18 3.63
C LEU A 253 -2.91 14.38 4.33
N LEU A 254 -3.62 13.54 3.60
CA LEU A 254 -4.70 12.69 4.11
C LEU A 254 -4.19 11.70 5.16
N LYS A 255 -3.07 11.02 4.90
CA LYS A 255 -2.42 10.12 5.87
C LYS A 255 -2.09 10.87 7.17
N GLN A 256 -1.55 12.07 7.07
CA GLN A 256 -1.22 12.89 8.24
C GLN A 256 -2.47 13.28 9.05
N LEU A 257 -3.54 13.73 8.37
CA LEU A 257 -4.78 14.14 9.03
C LEU A 257 -5.47 12.96 9.73
N LEU A 258 -5.64 11.84 9.04
CA LEU A 258 -6.30 10.65 9.59
C LEU A 258 -5.50 10.05 10.76
N ALA A 259 -4.16 10.01 10.67
CA ALA A 259 -3.32 9.53 11.77
C ALA A 259 -3.35 10.48 12.99
N LYS A 260 -3.50 11.79 12.78
CA LYS A 260 -3.69 12.75 13.88
C LYS A 260 -5.04 12.52 14.56
N GLN A 261 -6.11 12.39 13.77
CA GLN A 261 -7.45 12.20 14.28
C GLN A 261 -7.60 10.88 15.07
N GLY A 262 -7.07 9.77 14.55
CA GLY A 262 -7.11 8.49 15.27
C GLY A 262 -6.38 8.52 16.62
N ARG A 263 -5.29 9.31 16.74
CA ARG A 263 -4.61 9.55 18.02
C ARG A 263 -5.45 10.38 19.00
N GLU A 264 -6.17 11.37 18.49
CA GLU A 264 -7.07 12.21 19.31
C GLU A 264 -8.26 11.41 19.83
N GLU A 265 -8.88 10.58 18.98
CA GLU A 265 -9.97 9.67 19.35
C GLU A 265 -9.53 8.64 20.38
N ALA A 266 -8.36 8.00 20.18
CA ALA A 266 -7.80 7.06 21.14
C ALA A 266 -7.50 7.73 22.50
N ARG A 267 -7.04 8.98 22.51
CA ARG A 267 -6.82 9.76 23.74
C ARG A 267 -8.14 10.07 24.44
N GLN A 268 -9.18 10.46 23.71
CA GLN A 268 -10.51 10.72 24.28
C GLN A 268 -11.16 9.45 24.84
N ALA A 269 -11.03 8.31 24.15
CA ALA A 269 -11.53 7.03 24.63
C ALA A 269 -10.86 6.59 25.95
N ARG A 270 -9.55 6.80 26.09
CA ARG A 270 -8.81 6.53 27.33
C ARG A 270 -9.18 7.48 28.47
N ALA A 271 -9.45 8.75 28.15
CA ALA A 271 -9.87 9.74 29.16
C ALA A 271 -11.31 9.54 29.64
N GLY A 272 -12.21 9.04 28.78
CA GLY A 272 -13.62 8.78 29.11
C GLY A 272 -13.90 7.45 29.84
N GLY A 273 -12.90 6.57 29.99
CA GLY A 273 -13.03 5.27 30.65
C GLY A 273 -12.78 5.26 32.17
N GLY A 274 -12.51 6.42 32.78
CA GLY A 274 -12.10 6.54 34.20
C GLY A 274 -13.20 7.01 35.15
N GLY A 275 -14.47 6.63 34.94
CA GLY A 275 -15.58 7.22 35.70
C GLY A 275 -16.78 6.31 35.92
N SER A 276 -16.62 5.17 36.58
CA SER A 276 -17.68 4.56 37.40
C SER A 276 -17.11 3.47 38.31
N GLY A 277 -16.74 3.88 39.53
CA GLY A 277 -16.32 2.99 40.60
C GLY A 277 -16.61 3.66 41.94
N GLY A 278 -17.88 3.98 42.18
CA GLY A 278 -18.35 4.43 43.48
C GLY A 278 -18.23 3.29 44.49
N GLY A 279 -17.22 3.38 45.35
CA GLY A 279 -17.03 2.50 46.50
C GLY A 279 -16.85 3.36 47.74
N THR A 280 -17.88 3.35 48.58
CA THR A 280 -17.97 4.00 49.89
C THR A 280 -17.01 3.38 50.91
N GLY A 281 -16.30 4.20 51.69
CA GLY A 281 -15.61 3.78 52.92
C GLY A 281 -14.67 4.88 53.48
N PRO A 282 -14.49 5.00 54.82
CA PRO A 282 -14.51 6.30 55.49
C PRO A 282 -13.20 6.77 56.14
N SER A 283 -13.16 8.08 56.42
CA SER A 283 -12.59 8.78 57.59
C SER A 283 -11.13 8.57 58.04
N GLY A 284 -10.46 9.71 58.27
CA GLY A 284 -9.19 9.88 59.00
C GLY A 284 -8.18 10.63 58.12
N GLY A 285 -7.55 11.73 58.49
CA GLY A 285 -7.44 12.49 59.73
C GLY A 285 -6.28 13.47 59.48
N ASP A 286 -6.50 14.74 59.82
CA ASP A 286 -5.56 15.75 60.29
C ASP A 286 -4.12 15.88 59.72
N ALA A 287 -3.91 17.10 59.19
CA ALA A 287 -2.91 18.08 59.64
C ALA A 287 -1.44 17.99 59.17
N ASP A 288 -1.06 19.11 58.55
CA ASP A 288 0.05 20.01 58.91
C ASP A 288 1.37 19.97 58.10
N GLY A 289 1.80 21.20 57.78
CA GLY A 289 3.17 21.70 57.96
C GLY A 289 4.26 21.25 57.00
N GLY A 290 4.72 22.17 56.13
CA GLY A 290 6.03 21.99 55.48
C GLY A 290 6.38 22.98 54.38
N VAL A 291 6.70 24.22 54.77
CA VAL A 291 7.40 25.21 53.94
C VAL A 291 8.89 24.86 53.90
N GLY A 292 9.57 24.99 52.76
CA GLY A 292 11.03 25.06 52.75
C GLY A 292 11.71 24.98 51.39
N GLY A 293 12.33 26.09 50.98
CA GLY A 293 13.67 26.07 50.40
C GLY A 293 13.79 26.11 48.88
N GLY A 294 13.86 27.33 48.33
CA GLY A 294 14.47 27.58 47.04
C GLY A 294 15.96 27.92 47.16
N GLU A 295 16.60 27.84 45.98
CA GLU A 295 17.85 28.49 45.54
C GLU A 295 19.21 27.77 45.69
N GLY A 296 19.99 27.93 44.61
CA GLY A 296 21.36 27.47 44.39
C GLY A 296 21.44 26.74 43.04
N GLY A 297 21.95 27.27 41.93
CA GLY A 297 22.87 28.37 41.70
C GLY A 297 24.14 27.86 41.03
N GLY A 298 24.30 28.17 39.73
CA GLY A 298 25.61 28.40 39.12
C GLY A 298 26.29 27.27 38.30
N GLY A 299 26.61 27.61 37.04
CA GLY A 299 28.03 27.63 36.65
C GLY A 299 28.48 26.81 35.43
N GLY A 300 28.77 27.53 34.34
CA GLY A 300 29.86 27.26 33.37
C GLY A 300 29.69 26.06 32.42
N GLY A 301 29.97 26.11 31.13
CA GLY A 301 30.78 27.03 30.34
C GLY A 301 31.65 26.19 29.37
N GLY A 302 31.63 26.51 28.08
CA GLY A 302 32.80 26.34 27.23
C GLY A 302 32.73 25.40 26.00
N ARG A 303 32.69 26.06 24.82
CA ARG A 303 33.60 25.92 23.66
C ARG A 303 33.50 24.72 22.68
N GLY A 304 33.59 25.09 21.39
CA GLY A 304 34.25 24.33 20.31
C GLY A 304 33.29 23.69 19.29
N ALA A 305 32.89 24.37 18.21
CA ALA A 305 33.61 24.58 16.93
C ALA A 305 33.63 23.37 15.97
N GLY A 306 33.01 23.55 14.79
CA GLY A 306 33.51 23.10 13.49
C GLY A 306 33.19 21.67 13.03
N GLY A 307 32.39 21.55 11.97
CA GLY A 307 32.32 20.30 11.19
C GLY A 307 31.12 20.25 10.24
N GLY A 308 31.31 20.74 9.01
CA GLY A 308 30.31 20.64 7.96
C GLY A 308 29.89 19.18 7.70
N ARG A 309 28.58 18.95 7.60
CA ARG A 309 28.01 17.71 7.11
C ARG A 309 27.03 18.01 5.98
N SER A 310 27.34 17.39 4.85
CA SER A 310 26.54 17.23 3.66
C SER A 310 25.08 16.93 3.99
N GLN A 311 24.19 17.81 3.56
CA GLN A 311 22.75 17.51 3.48
C GLN A 311 22.53 16.57 2.29
N GLY A 312 22.51 15.28 2.57
CA GLY A 312 22.14 14.24 1.62
C GLY A 312 21.80 12.97 2.38
N GLY A 313 20.52 12.60 2.39
CA GLY A 313 20.08 11.29 2.89
C GLY A 313 19.35 11.33 4.24
N ALA A 314 18.09 11.77 4.24
CA ALA A 314 17.12 11.44 5.28
C ALA A 314 15.68 11.46 4.69
N PHE A 315 15.47 10.75 3.59
CA PHE A 315 14.13 10.46 3.04
C PHE A 315 13.91 8.95 2.86
N ALA A 316 14.53 8.13 3.71
CA ALA A 316 14.40 6.68 3.67
C ALA A 316 14.39 6.11 5.08
N ALA A 317 13.30 6.31 5.82
CA ALA A 317 12.91 5.50 6.98
C ALA A 317 11.55 5.97 7.53
N ALA A 318 10.47 5.69 6.80
CA ALA A 318 9.12 5.70 7.35
C ALA A 318 8.22 4.79 6.51
N ASP A 319 8.68 3.57 6.25
CA ASP A 319 7.85 2.50 5.74
C ASP A 319 8.01 1.31 6.68
N ALA A 320 7.15 1.27 7.70
CA ALA A 320 7.09 0.16 8.64
C ALA A 320 5.66 0.06 9.18
N THR A 321 4.92 -0.89 8.60
CA THR A 321 3.65 -1.45 9.09
C THR A 321 2.45 -0.49 9.12
N LEU A 322 1.75 -0.40 7.99
CA LEU A 322 0.32 -0.07 8.03
C LEU A 322 -0.37 -1.19 8.80
N SER A 323 -0.97 -0.89 9.95
CA SER A 323 -1.85 -1.84 10.64
C SER A 323 -2.99 -2.22 9.70
N GLU A 324 -3.27 -3.52 9.56
CA GLU A 324 -4.40 -4.01 8.73
C GLU A 324 -5.76 -3.44 9.18
N GLU A 325 -5.82 -2.94 10.41
CA GLU A 325 -6.99 -2.29 11.03
C GLU A 325 -7.15 -0.80 10.69
N ALA A 326 -6.29 -0.20 9.86
CA ALA A 326 -6.35 1.23 9.54
C ALA A 326 -6.97 1.54 8.17
N VAL A 327 -7.49 2.76 8.04
CA VAL A 327 -7.96 3.32 6.77
C VAL A 327 -6.84 3.32 5.74
N GLU A 328 -7.10 2.72 4.58
CA GLU A 328 -6.12 2.63 3.51
C GLU A 328 -6.14 3.90 2.65
N VAL A 329 -5.03 4.64 2.58
CA VAL A 329 -4.92 5.85 1.75
C VAL A 329 -3.87 5.64 0.65
N ARG A 330 -4.29 5.65 -0.62
CA ARG A 330 -3.38 5.51 -1.78
C ARG A 330 -3.76 6.39 -2.96
N THR A 331 -2.86 6.40 -3.95
CA THR A 331 -3.20 6.90 -5.28
C THR A 331 -4.14 5.95 -6.00
N VAL A 332 -4.84 6.44 -7.04
CA VAL A 332 -5.68 5.60 -7.91
C VAL A 332 -4.86 4.45 -8.48
N ASP A 333 -3.68 4.73 -9.03
CA ASP A 333 -2.74 3.73 -9.55
C ASP A 333 -2.31 2.71 -8.46
N GLY A 334 -2.11 3.18 -7.22
CA GLY A 334 -1.77 2.31 -6.09
C GLY A 334 -2.92 1.48 -5.52
N PHE A 335 -4.16 1.75 -5.94
CA PHE A 335 -5.39 1.07 -5.50
C PHE A 335 -5.93 0.08 -6.55
N GLN A 336 -5.30 -0.07 -7.70
CA GLN A 336 -5.71 -1.07 -8.68
C GLN A 336 -5.55 -2.49 -8.11
N GLY A 337 -6.45 -3.40 -8.50
CA GLY A 337 -6.57 -4.75 -7.93
C GLY A 337 -7.09 -4.80 -6.49
N ARG A 338 -7.25 -3.66 -5.82
CA ARG A 338 -7.81 -3.57 -4.47
C ARG A 338 -9.27 -3.17 -4.50
N GLU A 339 -9.98 -3.53 -3.44
CA GLU A 339 -11.37 -3.17 -3.19
C GLU A 339 -11.58 -2.88 -1.70
N LYS A 340 -12.61 -2.09 -1.40
CA LYS A 340 -13.07 -1.77 -0.05
C LYS A 340 -14.57 -1.65 -0.04
N GLU A 341 -15.21 -1.94 1.08
CA GLU A 341 -16.65 -1.75 1.25
C GLU A 341 -17.07 -0.29 1.06
N LEU A 342 -16.19 0.66 1.42
CA LEU A 342 -16.42 2.09 1.25
C LEU A 342 -15.19 2.78 0.67
N ILE A 343 -15.38 3.51 -0.44
CA ILE A 343 -14.35 4.36 -1.04
C ILE A 343 -14.71 5.83 -0.87
N VAL A 344 -13.76 6.61 -0.37
CA VAL A 344 -13.80 8.08 -0.43
C VAL A 344 -12.80 8.56 -1.48
N PHE A 345 -13.32 9.11 -2.58
CA PHE A 345 -12.50 9.68 -3.64
C PHE A 345 -12.26 11.18 -3.44
N SER A 346 -10.99 11.60 -3.41
CA SER A 346 -10.57 13.00 -3.34
C SER A 346 -10.02 13.46 -4.69
N ALA A 347 -10.78 14.29 -5.42
CA ALA A 347 -10.48 14.86 -6.73
C ALA A 347 -9.37 15.94 -6.73
N VAL A 348 -9.20 16.70 -5.64
CA VAL A 348 -8.19 17.74 -5.39
C VAL A 348 -8.33 19.01 -6.23
N ARG A 349 -8.50 18.88 -7.55
CA ARG A 349 -8.42 19.98 -8.49
C ARG A 349 -9.55 20.99 -8.31
N SER A 350 -9.17 22.25 -8.17
CA SER A 350 -10.07 23.39 -7.98
C SER A 350 -9.38 24.67 -8.48
N ASN A 351 -9.44 24.89 -9.80
CA ASN A 351 -8.79 26.02 -10.45
C ASN A 351 -9.72 26.69 -11.48
N GLY A 352 -9.54 28.00 -11.68
CA GLY A 352 -10.34 28.77 -12.63
C GLY A 352 -10.14 28.42 -14.10
N ARG A 353 -9.16 27.54 -14.44
CA ARG A 353 -8.91 27.07 -15.80
C ARG A 353 -9.72 25.82 -16.17
N GLY A 354 -10.44 25.22 -15.23
CA GLY A 354 -11.17 23.96 -15.45
C GLY A 354 -10.26 22.74 -15.66
N ALA A 355 -8.98 22.84 -15.28
CA ALA A 355 -8.02 21.75 -15.48
C ALA A 355 -8.23 20.64 -14.45
N VAL A 356 -8.65 19.46 -14.91
CA VAL A 356 -8.89 18.27 -14.08
C VAL A 356 -7.65 17.37 -13.92
N GLY A 357 -6.60 17.62 -14.71
CA GLY A 357 -5.32 16.91 -14.63
C GLY A 357 -5.46 15.41 -14.80
N PHE A 358 -5.14 14.65 -13.76
CA PHE A 358 -5.15 13.18 -13.79
C PHE A 358 -6.49 12.60 -14.22
N LEU A 359 -7.60 13.24 -13.85
CA LEU A 359 -8.95 12.79 -14.20
C LEU A 359 -9.31 13.02 -15.67
N ALA A 360 -8.44 13.66 -16.47
CA ALA A 360 -8.62 13.73 -17.93
C ALA A 360 -8.43 12.37 -18.60
N ASP A 361 -7.77 11.43 -17.93
CA ASP A 361 -7.62 10.06 -18.38
C ASP A 361 -8.84 9.23 -17.95
N HIS A 362 -9.64 8.84 -18.93
CA HIS A 362 -10.90 8.12 -18.71
C HIS A 362 -10.68 6.75 -18.03
N ARG A 363 -9.56 6.07 -18.30
CA ARG A 363 -9.24 4.76 -17.69
C ARG A 363 -9.00 4.89 -16.19
N ARG A 364 -8.33 5.97 -15.79
CA ARG A 364 -8.09 6.31 -14.38
C ARG A 364 -9.37 6.66 -13.64
N LEU A 365 -10.28 7.38 -14.29
CA LEU A 365 -11.61 7.65 -13.74
C LEU A 365 -12.38 6.34 -13.55
N ASN A 366 -12.38 5.44 -14.53
CA ASN A 366 -13.03 4.14 -14.42
C ASN A 366 -12.51 3.34 -13.23
N VAL A 367 -11.18 3.28 -13.05
CA VAL A 367 -10.57 2.59 -11.91
C VAL A 367 -11.01 3.22 -10.60
N ALA A 368 -10.93 4.54 -10.46
CA ALA A 368 -11.35 5.26 -9.25
C ALA A 368 -12.82 4.97 -8.86
N LEU A 369 -13.72 4.85 -9.83
CA LEU A 369 -15.15 4.62 -9.60
C LEU A 369 -15.51 3.14 -9.34
N THR A 370 -14.59 2.20 -9.55
CA THR A 370 -14.84 0.74 -9.49
C THR A 370 -14.09 0.03 -8.36
N ARG A 371 -13.68 0.78 -7.32
CA ARG A 371 -12.97 0.25 -6.14
C ARG A 371 -13.88 -0.05 -4.94
N ALA A 372 -15.10 0.48 -4.95
CA ALA A 372 -16.15 0.19 -3.97
C ALA A 372 -16.99 -1.01 -4.41
#